data_AF-A0A9E0WF98-F1
#
_entry.id   AF-A0A9E0WF98-F1
#
_cell.length_a   1.000
_cell.length_b   1.000
_cell.length_c   1.000
_cell.angle_alpha   90.00
_cell.angle_beta   90.00
_cell.angle_gamma   90.00
#
_symmetry.space_group_name_H-M   'P 1'
#
loop_
_entity.id
_entity.type
_entity.pdbx_description
1 polymer ?
#
loop_
_entity_poly.entity_id
_entity_poly.type
_entity_poly.pdbx_seq_one_letter_code
_entity_poly.pdbx_strand_id
1 'polypeptide(L)'
;PGWMRVKRGGGHSGNNGIRSMIAHLGGDFRRIRLGVGHPGDKSRVMPYVLADFAKADLDWRDRLIEACSRALPLALNEADERYQTEVMRLAPAPKHDPKQAK
;
A
#
# COMPACT_ATOMS: atom_id res chain seq x y z
N PRO A 1 3.59 0.42 -8.13
CA PRO A 1 2.83 1.48 -7.41
C PRO A 1 1.34 1.28 -7.63
N GLY A 2 0.47 1.73 -6.73
CA GLY A 2 -0.99 1.66 -6.88
C GLY A 2 -1.64 0.30 -6.62
N TRP A 3 -0.88 -0.72 -6.19
CA TRP A 3 -1.46 -2.00 -5.79
C TRP A 3 -1.84 -2.00 -4.31
N MET A 4 -3.04 -2.49 -3.98
CA MET A 4 -3.47 -2.69 -2.59
C MET A 4 -3.63 -4.18 -2.26
N ARG A 5 -3.21 -4.56 -1.05
CA ARG A 5 -3.40 -5.92 -0.54
C ARG A 5 -3.80 -5.90 0.92
N VAL A 6 -4.78 -6.70 1.30
CA VAL A 6 -5.07 -6.99 2.71
C VAL A 6 -4.23 -8.18 3.16
N LYS A 7 -3.65 -8.09 4.35
CA LYS A 7 -2.89 -9.18 4.96
C LYS A 7 -3.14 -9.22 6.46
N ARG A 8 -3.36 -10.41 6.99
CA ARG A 8 -3.28 -10.69 8.43
C ARG A 8 -1.95 -11.36 8.75
N GLY A 9 -1.34 -11.03 9.88
CA GLY A 9 -0.11 -11.70 10.31
C GLY A 9 1.14 -11.34 9.49
N GLY A 10 2.28 -11.95 9.85
CA GLY A 10 3.57 -11.89 9.12
C GLY A 10 4.56 -10.82 9.59
N GLY A 11 5.75 -10.76 8.98
CA GLY A 11 6.82 -9.82 9.37
C GLY A 11 6.61 -8.36 8.96
N HIS A 12 7.55 -7.48 9.32
CA HIS A 12 7.44 -6.03 9.06
C HIS A 12 7.85 -5.59 7.64
N SER A 13 8.46 -6.46 6.83
CA SER A 13 8.87 -6.18 5.44
C SER A 13 9.67 -4.88 5.27
N GLY A 14 10.55 -4.56 6.22
CA GLY A 14 11.35 -3.33 6.21
C GLY A 14 10.65 -2.05 6.68
N ASN A 15 9.34 -2.08 6.97
CA ASN A 15 8.63 -0.90 7.49
C ASN A 15 8.93 -0.71 8.99
N ASN A 16 9.48 0.46 9.33
CA ASN A 16 9.90 0.78 10.71
C ASN A 16 8.72 0.93 11.69
N GLY A 17 7.59 1.49 11.25
CA GLY A 17 6.39 1.61 12.08
C GLY A 17 5.80 0.23 12.40
N ILE A 18 5.68 -0.63 11.40
CA ILE A 18 5.21 -2.01 11.59
C ILE A 18 6.18 -2.82 12.46
N ARG A 19 7.50 -2.62 12.32
CA ARG A 19 8.49 -3.25 13.21
C ARG A 19 8.20 -2.90 14.67
N SER A 20 7.95 -1.62 14.96
CA SER A 20 7.60 -1.15 16.30
C SER A 20 6.28 -1.75 16.79
N MET A 21 5.23 -1.74 15.95
CA MET A 21 3.93 -2.33 16.31
C MET A 21 4.05 -3.82 16.64
N ILE A 22 4.78 -4.60 15.83
CA ILE A 22 4.99 -6.03 16.08
C ILE A 22 5.72 -6.27 17.40
N ALA A 23 6.69 -5.42 17.75
CA ALA A 23 7.43 -5.55 19.00
C ALA A 23 6.55 -5.35 20.25
N HIS A 24 5.48 -4.56 20.17
CA HIS A 24 4.63 -4.23 21.32
C HIS A 24 3.28 -4.98 21.34
N LEU A 25 2.72 -5.29 20.17
CA LEU A 25 1.39 -5.87 20.02
C LEU A 25 1.41 -7.30 19.48
N GLY A 26 2.58 -7.80 19.07
CA GLY A 26 2.71 -9.04 18.30
C GLY A 26 2.35 -8.86 16.82
N GLY A 27 2.47 -9.96 16.07
CA GLY A 27 2.33 -9.94 14.60
C GLY A 27 0.92 -10.19 14.06
N ASP A 28 -0.02 -10.67 14.87
CA ASP A 28 -1.34 -11.12 14.39
C ASP A 28 -2.37 -9.99 14.34
N PHE A 29 -2.11 -9.00 13.49
CA PHE A 29 -3.09 -7.96 13.17
C PHE A 29 -3.33 -7.87 11.66
N ARG A 30 -4.55 -7.45 11.30
CA ARG A 30 -4.93 -7.12 9.92
C ARG A 30 -4.29 -5.80 9.51
N ARG A 31 -3.81 -5.75 8.27
CA ARG A 31 -3.15 -4.58 7.70
C ARG A 31 -3.47 -4.46 6.21
N ILE A 32 -3.84 -3.25 5.82
CA ILE A 32 -4.05 -2.85 4.44
C ILE A 32 -2.73 -2.29 3.93
N ARG A 33 -2.14 -2.95 2.93
CA ARG A 33 -0.86 -2.56 2.33
C ARG A 33 -1.12 -1.75 1.07
N LEU A 34 -0.73 -0.48 1.10
CA LEU A 34 -0.76 0.41 -0.08
C LEU A 34 0.63 0.44 -0.71
N GLY A 35 0.75 -0.04 -1.95
CA GLY A 35 2.01 -0.13 -2.66
C GLY A 35 2.43 1.20 -3.27
N VAL A 36 3.34 1.92 -2.61
CA VAL A 36 3.87 3.21 -3.12
C VAL A 36 4.94 3.04 -4.22
N GLY A 37 5.61 1.89 -4.26
CA GLY A 37 6.75 1.64 -5.15
C GLY A 37 8.03 1.33 -4.38
N HIS A 38 9.15 1.20 -5.10
CA HIS A 38 10.47 0.98 -4.51
C HIS A 38 11.54 1.64 -5.39
N PRO A 39 12.52 2.36 -4.83
CA PRO A 39 13.52 3.11 -5.59
C PRO A 39 14.64 2.24 -6.22
N GLY A 40 14.42 0.93 -6.35
CA GLY A 40 15.41 -0.07 -6.78
C GLY A 40 16.54 -0.34 -5.76
N ASP A 41 17.13 0.70 -5.20
CA ASP A 41 18.25 0.61 -4.24
C ASP A 41 17.76 0.80 -2.79
N LYS A 42 18.23 -0.08 -1.89
CA LYS A 42 17.98 -0.02 -0.45
C LYS A 42 18.46 1.28 0.19
N SER A 43 19.59 1.83 -0.29
CA SER A 43 20.16 3.08 0.22
C SER A 43 19.23 4.28 -0.01
N ARG A 44 18.40 4.23 -1.06
CA ARG A 44 17.46 5.29 -1.44
C ARG A 44 16.07 5.14 -0.79
N VAL A 45 15.82 4.09 0.00
CA VAL A 45 14.48 3.83 0.57
C VAL A 45 14.05 4.93 1.54
N MET A 46 14.92 5.34 2.47
CA MET A 46 14.60 6.39 3.45
C MET A 46 14.21 7.72 2.79
N PRO A 47 15.02 8.32 1.89
CA PRO A 47 14.61 9.54 1.21
C PRO A 47 13.38 9.34 0.33
N TYR A 48 13.20 8.16 -0.28
CA TYR A 48 12.02 7.87 -1.11
C TYR A 48 10.70 7.89 -0.32
N VAL A 49 10.65 7.29 0.87
CA VAL A 49 9.41 7.23 1.67
C VAL A 49 9.12 8.52 2.44
N LEU A 50 10.11 9.41 2.56
CA LEU A 50 9.97 10.71 3.21
C LEU A 50 9.72 11.84 2.20
N ALA A 51 9.91 11.59 0.90
CA ALA A 51 9.65 12.55 -0.15
C ALA A 51 8.15 12.65 -0.48
N ASP A 52 7.76 13.81 -1.02
CA ASP A 52 6.44 13.98 -1.61
C ASP A 52 6.26 13.09 -2.85
N PHE A 53 5.00 12.73 -3.11
CA PHE A 53 4.64 12.05 -4.36
C PHE A 53 4.95 12.94 -5.57
N ALA A 54 5.49 12.35 -6.63
CA ALA A 54 5.66 13.04 -7.90
C ALA A 54 4.29 13.38 -8.51
N LYS A 55 4.23 14.43 -9.35
CA LYS A 55 2.98 14.82 -10.04
C LYS A 55 2.34 13.67 -10.82
N ALA A 56 3.17 12.80 -11.41
CA ALA A 56 2.71 11.63 -12.16
C ALA A 56 2.02 10.58 -11.27
N ASP A 57 2.28 10.60 -9.96
CA ASP A 57 1.72 9.64 -9.02
C ASP A 57 0.40 10.10 -8.39
N LEU A 58 0.08 11.39 -8.47
CA LEU A 58 -1.07 11.96 -7.77
C LEU A 58 -2.40 11.35 -8.23
N ASP A 59 -2.59 11.13 -9.54
CA ASP A 59 -3.84 10.58 -10.08
C ASP A 59 -4.13 9.18 -9.52
N TRP A 60 -3.18 8.24 -9.66
CA TRP A 60 -3.41 6.88 -9.16
C TRP A 60 -3.49 6.85 -7.64
N ARG A 61 -2.73 7.69 -6.93
CA ARG A 61 -2.76 7.80 -5.47
C ARG A 61 -4.14 8.23 -5.00
N ASP A 62 -4.68 9.31 -5.57
CA ASP A 62 -5.96 9.88 -5.14
C ASP A 62 -7.10 8.92 -5.43
N ARG A 63 -7.09 8.28 -6.60
CA ARG A 63 -8.06 7.23 -6.93
C ARG A 63 -7.98 6.04 -5.98
N LEU A 64 -6.77 5.63 -5.59
CA LEU A 64 -6.58 4.53 -4.64
C LEU A 64 -7.11 4.87 -3.25
N ILE A 65 -6.84 6.08 -2.75
CA ILE A 65 -7.34 6.55 -1.46
C ILE A 65 -8.87 6.61 -1.48
N GLU A 66 -9.45 7.20 -2.52
CA GLU A 66 -10.90 7.29 -2.69
C GLU A 66 -11.55 5.90 -2.78
N ALA A 67 -10.96 4.98 -3.53
CA ALA A 67 -11.43 3.60 -3.62
C ALA A 67 -11.41 2.89 -2.26
N CYS A 68 -10.37 3.07 -1.45
CA CYS A 68 -10.29 2.52 -0.10
C CYS A 68 -11.42 3.07 0.78
N SER A 69 -11.66 4.38 0.74
CA SER A 69 -12.74 5.03 1.49
C SER A 69 -14.12 4.51 1.09
N ARG A 70 -14.39 4.40 -0.22
CA ARG A 70 -15.68 3.91 -0.74
C ARG A 70 -15.95 2.45 -0.41
N ALA A 71 -14.91 1.61 -0.42
CA ALA A 71 -15.03 0.19 -0.12
C ALA A 71 -14.88 -0.13 1.38
N LEU A 72 -14.62 0.86 2.24
CA LEU A 72 -14.36 0.69 3.66
C LEU A 72 -15.38 -0.19 4.40
N PRO A 73 -16.71 -0.14 4.12
CA PRO A 73 -17.66 -1.06 4.75
C PRO A 73 -17.33 -2.54 4.57
N LEU A 74 -16.72 -2.94 3.44
CA LEU A 74 -16.28 -4.33 3.22
C LEU A 74 -15.14 -4.70 4.17
N ALA A 75 -14.19 -3.79 4.40
CA ALA A 75 -13.08 -4.02 5.33
C ALA A 75 -13.57 -4.11 6.78
N LEU A 76 -14.55 -3.28 7.17
CA LEU A 76 -15.14 -3.30 8.51
C LEU A 76 -15.92 -4.60 8.78
N ASN A 77 -16.54 -5.17 7.75
CA ASN A 77 -17.21 -6.48 7.82
C ASN A 77 -16.27 -7.67 7.61
N GLU A 78 -14.94 -7.46 7.69
CA GLU A 78 -13.91 -8.50 7.50
C GLU A 78 -13.96 -9.24 6.16
N ALA A 79 -14.61 -8.66 5.15
CA ALA A 79 -14.70 -9.23 3.81
C ALA A 79 -13.44 -8.91 2.99
N ASP A 80 -12.27 -9.32 3.48
CA ASP A 80 -10.94 -8.90 2.99
C ASP A 80 -10.74 -9.12 1.49
N GLU A 81 -11.11 -10.29 0.97
CA GLU A 81 -11.00 -10.59 -0.46
C GLU A 81 -11.89 -9.70 -1.31
N ARG A 82 -13.12 -9.44 -0.86
CA ARG A 82 -14.07 -8.55 -1.55
C ARG A 82 -13.60 -7.11 -1.47
N TYR A 83 -13.11 -6.66 -0.32
CA TYR A 83 -12.53 -5.33 -0.15
C TYR A 83 -11.36 -5.11 -1.11
N GLN A 84 -10.42 -6.06 -1.16
CA GLN A 84 -9.30 -5.99 -2.08
C GLN A 84 -9.77 -5.97 -3.54
N THR A 85 -10.70 -6.85 -3.91
CA THR A 85 -11.25 -6.92 -5.27
C THR A 85 -11.92 -5.61 -5.68
N GLU A 86 -12.76 -5.04 -4.80
CA GLU A 86 -13.51 -3.83 -5.08
C GLU A 86 -12.59 -2.60 -5.19
N VAL A 87 -11.61 -2.46 -4.29
CA VAL A 87 -10.63 -1.37 -4.38
C VAL A 87 -9.82 -1.46 -5.67
N MET A 88 -9.33 -2.65 -6.04
CA MET A 88 -8.57 -2.82 -7.28
C MET A 88 -9.42 -2.66 -8.55
N ARG A 89 -10.74 -2.87 -8.46
CA ARG A 89 -11.70 -2.57 -9.54
C ARG A 89 -11.91 -1.07 -9.70
N LEU A 90 -12.06 -0.33 -8.59
CA LEU A 90 -12.27 1.12 -8.58
C LEU A 90 -11.00 1.91 -8.91
N ALA A 91 -9.84 1.43 -8.47
CA ALA A 91 -8.53 2.02 -8.71
C ALA A 91 -7.54 0.95 -9.20
N PRO A 92 -7.62 0.56 -10.49
CA PRO A 92 -6.66 -0.35 -11.08
C PRO A 92 -5.24 0.22 -10.98
N ALA A 93 -4.28 -0.63 -10.62
CA ALA A 93 -2.88 -0.20 -10.55
C ALA A 93 -2.40 0.30 -11.92
N PRO A 94 -1.65 1.42 -11.98
CA PRO A 94 -1.08 1.89 -13.22
C PRO A 94 -0.19 0.82 -13.84
N LYS A 95 -0.25 0.69 -15.17
CA LYS A 95 0.64 -0.20 -15.92
C LYS A 95 2.07 0.24 -15.66
N HIS A 96 2.89 -0.67 -15.14
CA HIS A 96 4.29 -0.39 -14.87
C HIS A 96 5.05 -0.28 -16.20
N ASP A 97 5.55 0.92 -16.52
CA ASP A 97 6.54 1.10 -17.58
C ASP A 97 7.94 0.91 -16.96
N PRO A 98 8.69 -0.16 -17.33
CA PRO A 98 10.03 -0.42 -16.81
C PRO A 98 11.02 0.74 -17.02
N LYS A 99 10.73 1.67 -17.94
CA LYS A 99 11.63 2.78 -18.29
C LYS A 99 11.60 3.94 -17.28
N GLN A 100 10.59 4.01 -16.41
CA GLN A 100 10.45 5.10 -15.42
C GLN A 100 11.17 4.83 -14.09
N ALA A 101 11.74 3.64 -13.92
CA ALA A 101 12.59 3.30 -12.77
C ALA A 101 14.05 3.68 -13.06
N LYS A 102 14.40 4.96 -12.93
CA LYS A 102 15.79 5.43 -12.85
C LYS A 102 16.00 6.21 -11.55
#